data_AF-A0A844B928-F1
#
_entry.id   AF-A0A844B928-F1
#
_cell.length_a   1.000
_cell.length_b   1.000
_cell.length_c   1.000
_cell.angle_alpha   90.00
_cell.angle_beta   90.00
_cell.angle_gamma   90.00
#
_symmetry.space_group_name_H-M   'P 1'
#
loop_
_entity.id
_entity.type
_entity.pdbx_description
1 polymer ?
#
loop_
_entity_poly.entity_id
_entity_poly.type
_entity_poly.pdbx_seq_one_letter_code
_entity_poly.pdbx_strand_id
1 'polypeptide(L)'
;MHKCSIASPLSIAIAIAAGVALVGCSTPNTYLVYRDAKGAPDMQVDYPNSGFCKQVEAVAAGNVKCEGRSVASELGATATLYYDPPGLNVTAHYPNMSSCERANSRMAMGVKLLKRCAPKG
;
A
#
# COMPACT_ATOMS: atom_id res chain seq x y z
N MET A 1 -14.44 20.04 12.79
CA MET A 1 -14.31 19.52 14.17
C MET A 1 -15.52 18.63 14.44
N HIS A 2 -15.41 17.32 14.18
CA HIS A 2 -16.54 16.40 14.39
C HIS A 2 -16.29 15.58 15.66
N LYS A 3 -17.18 15.79 16.64
CA LYS A 3 -17.20 15.20 17.98
C LYS A 3 -17.58 13.72 17.89
N CYS A 4 -16.79 12.82 18.47
CA CYS A 4 -17.22 11.48 18.83
C CYS A 4 -17.76 11.50 20.26
N SER A 5 -19.07 11.31 20.43
CA SER A 5 -19.67 11.07 21.75
C SER A 5 -19.35 9.63 22.19
N ILE A 6 -18.72 9.49 23.35
CA ILE A 6 -18.50 8.21 24.02
C ILE A 6 -19.62 8.05 25.03
N ALA A 7 -20.48 7.04 24.84
CA ALA A 7 -21.34 6.52 25.89
C ALA A 7 -20.91 5.07 26.17
N SER A 8 -20.30 4.86 27.35
CA SER A 8 -20.18 3.55 28.03
C SER A 8 -21.38 3.39 28.99
N PRO A 9 -21.70 2.20 29.56
CA PRO A 9 -20.87 1.00 29.74
C PRO A 9 -21.59 -0.36 29.55
N LEU A 10 -20.84 -1.44 29.79
CA LEU A 10 -21.28 -2.81 30.15
C LEU A 10 -21.99 -3.66 29.07
N SER A 11 -21.30 -4.70 28.60
CA SER A 11 -21.77 -6.10 28.68
C SER A 11 -20.67 -7.07 28.21
N ILE A 12 -20.35 -8.02 29.08
CA ILE A 12 -19.57 -9.23 28.76
C ILE A 12 -20.49 -10.12 27.92
N ALA A 13 -20.07 -10.43 26.70
CA ALA A 13 -20.65 -11.51 25.90
C ALA A 13 -19.52 -12.25 25.17
N ILE A 14 -19.23 -13.46 25.66
CA ILE A 14 -18.47 -14.47 24.91
C ILE A 14 -19.40 -14.96 23.80
N ALA A 15 -19.04 -14.69 22.54
CA ALA A 15 -19.69 -15.27 21.37
C ALA A 15 -18.62 -15.71 20.36
N ILE A 16 -18.81 -16.94 19.91
CA ILE A 16 -17.92 -17.75 19.10
C ILE A 16 -18.25 -17.48 17.62
N ALA A 17 -17.21 -17.43 16.78
CA ALA A 17 -17.24 -17.60 15.32
C ALA A 17 -18.39 -16.95 14.52
N ALA A 18 -18.10 -15.83 13.87
CA ALA A 18 -18.60 -15.51 12.54
C ALA A 18 -17.81 -14.32 11.99
N GLY A 19 -17.44 -14.38 10.71
CA GLY A 19 -16.72 -13.33 10.01
C GLY A 19 -17.33 -11.96 10.26
N VAL A 20 -16.59 -11.10 10.97
CA VAL A 20 -16.77 -9.66 10.87
C VAL A 20 -16.27 -9.28 9.47
N ALA A 21 -17.20 -9.29 8.53
CA ALA A 21 -17.14 -8.39 7.39
C ALA A 21 -16.96 -6.98 7.96
N LEU A 22 -15.71 -6.54 8.08
CA LEU A 22 -15.36 -5.16 8.40
C LEU A 22 -15.81 -4.30 7.21
N VAL A 23 -17.07 -3.90 7.29
CA VAL A 23 -17.66 -2.87 6.45
C VAL A 23 -16.91 -1.58 6.76
N GLY A 24 -15.95 -1.23 5.91
CA GLY A 24 -15.82 0.13 5.40
C GLY A 24 -15.31 1.23 6.34
N CYS A 25 -14.54 0.92 7.39
CA CYS A 25 -13.51 1.89 7.79
C CYS A 25 -12.35 1.70 6.82
N SER A 26 -12.27 2.53 5.76
CA SER A 26 -11.03 2.66 4.99
C SER A 26 -9.93 2.97 5.99
N THR A 27 -9.16 1.93 6.36
CA THR A 27 -7.88 2.09 7.02
C THR A 27 -7.11 3.13 6.20
N PRO A 28 -6.48 4.14 6.84
CA PRO A 28 -5.78 5.16 6.10
C PRO A 28 -4.80 4.46 5.16
N ASN A 29 -4.97 4.70 3.85
CA ASN A 29 -4.04 4.20 2.84
C ASN A 29 -2.63 4.48 3.35
N THR A 30 -1.83 3.43 3.45
CA THR A 30 -0.44 3.54 3.89
C THR A 30 0.43 3.38 2.66
N TYR A 31 1.34 4.32 2.48
CA TYR A 31 2.15 4.42 1.29
C TYR A 31 3.55 3.95 1.62
N LEU A 32 4.00 2.85 1.01
CA LEU A 32 5.40 2.47 1.10
C LEU A 32 6.16 3.30 0.07
N VAL A 33 6.91 4.29 0.54
CA VAL A 33 7.63 5.24 -0.29
C VAL A 33 9.10 4.85 -0.33
N TYR A 34 9.61 4.64 -1.53
CA TYR A 34 11.04 4.46 -1.82
C TYR A 34 11.61 5.81 -2.24
N ARG A 35 12.77 6.15 -1.68
CA ARG A 35 13.48 7.38 -1.99
C ARG A 35 14.87 7.06 -2.51
N ASP A 36 15.35 7.86 -3.45
CA ASP A 36 16.71 7.75 -3.95
C ASP A 36 17.73 8.26 -2.90
N ALA A 37 19.03 8.26 -3.26
CA ALA A 37 20.09 8.75 -2.38
C ALA A 37 19.99 10.26 -2.08
N LYS A 38 19.23 11.03 -2.87
CA LYS A 38 18.99 12.47 -2.69
C LYS A 38 17.71 12.74 -1.89
N GLY A 39 16.94 11.70 -1.56
CA GLY A 39 15.66 11.80 -0.84
C GLY A 39 14.44 12.03 -1.73
N ALA A 40 14.62 12.08 -3.05
CA ALA A 40 13.51 12.24 -3.99
C ALA A 40 12.69 10.94 -4.09
N PRO A 41 11.35 11.01 -4.19
CA PRO A 41 10.53 9.82 -4.44
C PRO A 41 10.94 9.11 -5.73
N ASP A 42 11.24 7.82 -5.63
CA ASP A 42 11.60 6.96 -6.78
C ASP A 42 10.59 5.83 -6.99
N MET A 43 9.76 5.51 -5.99
CA MET A 43 8.62 4.60 -6.15
C MET A 43 7.67 4.78 -4.97
N GLN A 44 6.38 4.52 -5.19
CA GLN A 44 5.40 4.37 -4.10
C GLN A 44 4.54 3.14 -4.34
N VAL A 45 4.20 2.41 -3.27
CA VAL A 45 3.17 1.35 -3.31
C VAL A 45 2.04 1.68 -2.34
N ASP A 46 0.81 1.65 -2.86
CA ASP A 46 -0.41 1.93 -2.10
C ASP A 46 -0.90 0.63 -1.46
N TYR A 47 -0.76 0.52 -0.14
CA TYR A 47 -1.29 -0.61 0.63
C TYR A 47 -2.62 -0.23 1.30
N PRO A 48 -3.60 -1.14 1.31
CA PRO A 48 -4.88 -0.90 1.98
C PRO A 48 -4.75 -0.96 3.51
N ASN A 49 -3.67 -1.53 4.04
CA ASN A 49 -3.46 -1.77 5.47
C ASN A 49 -2.02 -1.40 5.86
N SER A 50 -1.88 -0.64 6.96
CA SER A 50 -0.59 -0.26 7.54
C SER A 50 0.24 -1.44 8.03
N GLY A 51 -0.40 -2.51 8.51
CA GLY A 51 0.27 -3.74 8.96
C GLY A 51 1.07 -4.41 7.84
N PHE A 52 0.46 -4.57 6.65
CA PHE A 52 1.17 -5.15 5.50
C PHE A 52 2.26 -4.22 4.99
N CYS A 53 2.02 -2.90 4.95
CA CYS A 53 3.06 -1.94 4.63
C CYS A 53 4.27 -2.12 5.55
N LYS A 54 4.06 -2.20 6.88
CA LYS A 54 5.14 -2.34 7.87
C LYS A 54 5.90 -3.66 7.74
N GLN A 55 5.21 -4.75 7.38
CA GLN A 55 5.86 -6.02 7.09
C GLN A 55 6.78 -5.91 5.87
N VAL A 56 6.31 -5.26 4.80
CA VAL A 56 7.14 -5.05 3.60
C VAL A 56 8.29 -4.08 3.89
N GLU A 57 8.05 -3.00 4.64
CA GLU A 57 9.09 -2.06 5.10
C GLU A 57 10.20 -2.77 5.89
N ALA A 58 9.85 -3.73 6.75
CA ALA A 58 10.81 -4.46 7.58
C ALA A 58 11.75 -5.39 6.78
N VAL A 59 11.34 -5.82 5.57
CA VAL A 59 12.15 -6.70 4.72
C VAL A 59 12.70 -6.01 3.47
N ALA A 60 12.22 -4.82 3.16
CA ALA A 60 12.69 -4.04 2.02
C ALA A 60 14.09 -3.48 2.29
N ALA A 61 14.96 -3.55 1.29
CA ALA A 61 16.28 -2.95 1.35
C ALA A 61 16.24 -1.49 0.90
N GLY A 62 17.07 -0.64 1.51
CA GLY A 62 17.29 0.74 1.08
C GLY A 62 16.46 1.79 1.83
N ASN A 63 16.36 2.99 1.25
CA ASN A 63 15.65 4.13 1.82
C ASN A 63 14.14 4.01 1.54
N VAL A 64 13.47 3.19 2.34
CA VAL A 64 12.04 2.89 2.21
C VAL A 64 11.31 3.13 3.52
N LYS A 65 10.11 3.72 3.46
CA LYS A 65 9.32 4.01 4.66
C LYS A 65 7.83 3.95 4.39
N CYS A 66 7.06 3.42 5.35
CA CYS A 66 5.62 3.59 5.34
C CYS A 66 5.25 5.00 5.81
N GLU A 67 4.66 5.78 4.92
CA GLU A 67 4.23 7.15 5.13
C GLU A 67 2.69 7.24 5.14
N GLY A 68 2.14 8.20 5.89
CA GLY A 68 0.69 8.49 5.92
C GLY A 68 0.24 9.47 4.84
N ARG A 69 1.18 10.01 4.07
CA ARG A 69 0.93 10.93 2.95
C ARG A 69 1.44 10.31 1.65
N SER A 70 0.64 10.45 0.60
CA SER A 70 1.02 10.03 -0.75
C SER A 70 1.95 11.04 -1.40
N VAL A 71 2.99 10.55 -2.06
CA VAL A 71 3.88 11.26 -3.00
C VAL A 71 3.56 10.89 -4.45
N ALA A 72 2.45 10.18 -4.70
CA ALA A 72 2.09 9.69 -6.02
C ALA A 72 1.95 10.79 -7.08
N SER A 73 1.62 12.02 -6.69
CA SER A 73 1.55 13.17 -7.61
C SER A 73 2.91 13.61 -8.15
N GLU A 74 4.00 13.19 -7.51
CA GLU A 74 5.38 13.47 -7.94
C GLU A 74 5.89 12.40 -8.93
N LEU A 75 5.08 11.38 -9.23
CA LEU A 75 5.44 10.19 -10.02
C LEU A 75 4.59 10.13 -11.30
N GLY A 76 5.23 9.83 -12.44
CA GLY A 76 4.63 9.93 -13.77
C GLY A 76 4.08 8.63 -14.37
N ALA A 77 4.17 7.50 -13.69
CA ALA A 77 3.64 6.22 -14.19
C ALA A 77 3.04 5.35 -13.08
N THR A 78 2.20 4.40 -13.46
CA THR A 78 1.54 3.47 -12.52
C THR A 78 1.42 2.05 -13.09
N ALA A 79 1.35 1.07 -12.20
CA ALA A 79 0.97 -0.31 -12.51
C ALA A 79 0.13 -0.91 -11.37
N THR A 80 -0.65 -1.94 -11.67
CA THR A 80 -1.36 -2.73 -10.63
C THR A 80 -0.67 -4.07 -10.47
N LEU A 81 -0.27 -4.39 -9.25
CA LEU A 81 0.39 -5.64 -8.88
C LEU A 81 -0.54 -6.49 -8.01
N TYR A 82 -0.37 -7.81 -8.09
CA TYR A 82 -1.03 -8.78 -7.23
C TYR A 82 0.01 -9.60 -6.47
N TYR A 83 -0.12 -9.66 -5.15
CA TYR A 83 0.74 -10.42 -4.24
C TYR A 83 0.03 -11.70 -3.80
N ASP A 84 0.70 -12.85 -3.92
CA ASP A 84 0.17 -14.20 -3.72
C ASP A 84 1.24 -15.11 -3.07
N PRO A 85 1.16 -15.39 -1.75
CA PRO A 85 0.29 -14.76 -0.73
C PRO A 85 0.65 -13.27 -0.50
N PRO A 86 -0.23 -12.42 0.09
CA PRO A 86 -1.46 -12.75 0.82
C PRO A 86 -2.77 -12.69 0.01
N GLY A 87 -2.71 -12.58 -1.31
CA GLY A 87 -3.89 -12.41 -2.16
C GLY A 87 -4.34 -10.95 -2.23
N LEU A 88 -3.42 -10.02 -2.49
CA LEU A 88 -3.66 -8.58 -2.42
C LEU A 88 -3.32 -7.85 -3.72
N ASN A 89 -4.24 -6.98 -4.18
CA ASN A 89 -3.98 -6.02 -5.24
C ASN A 89 -3.43 -4.71 -4.68
N VAL A 90 -2.37 -4.19 -5.28
CA VAL A 90 -1.78 -2.90 -4.93
C VAL A 90 -1.51 -2.05 -6.16
N THR A 91 -1.54 -0.74 -5.97
CA THR A 91 -1.14 0.22 -7.00
C THR A 91 0.28 0.67 -6.72
N ALA A 92 1.16 0.49 -7.69
CA ALA A 92 2.52 1.00 -7.64
C ALA A 92 2.63 2.24 -8.54
N HIS A 93 3.43 3.21 -8.11
CA HIS A 93 3.72 4.46 -8.82
C HIS A 93 5.22 4.57 -9.05
N TYR A 94 5.60 5.07 -10.22
CA TYR A 94 6.99 5.14 -10.68
C TYR A 94 7.27 6.52 -11.31
N PRO A 95 8.54 6.95 -11.38
CA PRO A 95 8.89 8.28 -11.88
C PRO A 95 8.48 8.46 -13.34
N ASN A 96 8.56 7.39 -14.15
CA ASN A 96 8.22 7.37 -15.56
C ASN A 96 7.96 5.94 -16.04
N MET A 97 7.53 5.81 -17.31
CA MET A 97 7.24 4.54 -17.96
C MET A 97 8.44 3.58 -17.98
N SER A 98 9.64 4.08 -18.30
CA SER A 98 10.85 3.25 -18.35
C SER A 98 11.18 2.63 -16.99
N SER A 99 11.07 3.41 -15.91
CA SER A 99 11.25 2.91 -14.55
C SER A 99 10.19 1.87 -14.18
N CYS A 100 8.93 2.10 -14.55
CA CYS A 100 7.86 1.13 -14.33
C CYS A 100 8.14 -0.20 -15.04
N GLU A 101 8.45 -0.16 -16.34
CA GLU A 101 8.70 -1.37 -17.14
C GLU A 101 9.91 -2.15 -16.61
N ARG A 102 10.99 -1.44 -16.28
CA ARG A 102 12.19 -2.03 -15.71
C ARG A 102 11.90 -2.71 -14.37
N ALA A 103 11.22 -2.04 -13.44
CA ALA A 103 10.86 -2.61 -12.15
C ALA A 103 9.99 -3.86 -12.28
N ASN A 104 9.03 -3.87 -13.22
CA ASN A 104 8.09 -4.97 -13.41
C ASN A 104 8.58 -6.07 -14.37
N SER A 105 9.74 -5.89 -15.02
CA SER A 105 10.35 -6.91 -15.87
C SER A 105 10.94 -8.09 -15.08
N ARG A 106 11.18 -7.91 -13.78
CA ARG A 106 11.81 -8.89 -12.88
C ARG A 106 11.09 -8.96 -11.54
N MET A 107 9.81 -9.32 -11.58
CA MET A 107 9.02 -9.47 -10.36
C MET A 107 9.48 -10.69 -9.55
N ALA A 108 9.43 -10.55 -8.21
CA ALA A 108 9.69 -11.63 -7.28
C ALA A 108 8.62 -12.75 -7.41
N MET A 109 8.96 -13.95 -6.93
CA MET A 109 7.98 -15.03 -6.80
C MET A 109 6.78 -14.56 -5.96
N GLY A 110 5.56 -14.87 -6.43
CA GLY A 110 4.33 -14.46 -5.77
C GLY A 110 3.87 -13.04 -6.13
N VAL A 111 4.57 -12.28 -6.99
CA VAL A 111 4.10 -10.98 -7.48
C VAL A 111 3.75 -11.07 -8.96
N LYS A 112 2.53 -10.66 -9.33
CA LYS A 112 2.01 -10.67 -10.70
C LYS A 112 1.62 -9.26 -11.14
N LEU A 113 1.88 -8.93 -12.40
CA LEU A 113 1.45 -7.67 -13.02
C LEU A 113 0.02 -7.86 -13.55
N LEU A 114 -0.97 -7.25 -12.90
CA LEU A 114 -2.38 -7.32 -13.32
C LEU A 114 -2.71 -6.28 -14.40
N LYS A 115 -2.21 -5.06 -14.22
CA LYS A 115 -2.32 -3.99 -15.22
C LYS A 115 -0.92 -3.54 -15.58
N ARG A 116 -0.65 -3.50 -16.88
CA ARG A 116 0.62 -3.03 -17.43
C ARG A 116 0.90 -1.59 -17.00
N CYS A 117 2.17 -1.21 -17.11
CA CYS A 117 2.60 0.17 -16.91
C CYS A 117 1.79 1.12 -17.79
N ALA A 118 1.32 2.20 -17.18
CA ALA A 118 0.60 3.27 -17.84
C ALA A 118 1.11 4.64 -17.34
N PRO A 119 1.13 5.68 -18.18
CA PRO A 119 1.45 7.02 -17.75
C PRO A 119 0.38 7.54 -16.78
N LYS A 120 0.79 8.38 -15.83
CA LYS A 120 -0.11 9.20 -15.03
C LYS A 120 -0.18 10.58 -15.69
N GLY A 121 -1.37 10.91 -16.21
CA GLY A 121 -1.65 12.21 -16.84
C GLY A 121 -1.70 13.35 -15.84
#